data_AF-C5IVN5-F1
#
_entry.id   AF-C5IVN5-F1
#
_cell.length_a   1.000
_cell.length_b   1.000
_cell.length_c   1.000
_cell.angle_alpha   90.00
_cell.angle_beta   90.00
_cell.angle_gamma   90.00
#
_symmetry.space_group_name_H-M   'P 1'
#
loop_
_entity.id
_entity.type
_entity.pdbx_description
1 polymer ?
#
loop_
_entity_poly.entity_id
_entity_poly.type
_entity_poly.pdbx_seq_one_letter_code
_entity_poly.pdbx_strand_id
1 'polypeptide(L)'
;IVLNHPGEIHAGYSPVLDCHTAHIACKFQELIEKIDRRSGKKMEDNPKMVKSGDAAIINLVPSKPMCVEAFSEYPPLGRFAVRDMKQTVAVGVIKEVDKSVEAGKATKAAQKAQKGG
;
A
#
# COMPACT_ATOMS: atom_id res chain seq x y z
N ILE A 1 5.90 7.41 -4.53
CA ILE A 1 6.91 8.50 -4.70
C ILE A 1 7.63 8.65 -3.37
N VAL A 2 8.95 8.60 -3.38
CA VAL A 2 9.78 8.83 -2.18
C VAL A 2 10.02 10.32 -2.02
N LEU A 3 9.82 10.83 -0.81
CA LEU A 3 9.94 12.24 -0.44
C LEU A 3 11.33 12.49 0.17
N ASN A 4 11.41 12.84 1.45
CA ASN A 4 12.64 13.20 2.15
C ASN A 4 13.13 12.04 3.03
N HIS A 5 13.44 10.89 2.42
CA HIS A 5 14.06 9.78 3.14
C HIS A 5 15.59 10.03 3.25
N PRO A 6 16.21 9.94 4.44
CA PRO A 6 17.62 10.28 4.63
C PRO A 6 18.59 9.22 4.07
N GLY A 7 18.09 8.02 3.77
CA GLY A 7 18.87 6.94 3.16
C GLY A 7 18.19 6.33 1.94
N GLU A 8 18.50 5.07 1.68
CA GLU A 8 17.95 4.30 0.58
C GLU A 8 16.91 3.30 1.09
N ILE A 9 15.90 3.03 0.27
CA ILE A 9 14.86 2.05 0.56
C ILE A 9 15.13 0.81 -0.29
N HIS A 10 15.26 -0.34 0.37
CA HIS A 10 15.47 -1.64 -0.27
C HIS A 10 14.26 -2.56 -0.04
N ALA A 11 14.19 -3.65 -0.80
CA ALA A 11 13.27 -4.74 -0.51
C ALA A 11 13.50 -5.26 0.93
N GLY A 12 12.41 -5.52 1.64
CA GLY A 12 12.40 -5.87 3.06
C GLY A 12 12.15 -4.70 4.02
N TYR A 13 12.27 -3.45 3.56
CA TYR A 13 11.94 -2.27 4.36
C TYR A 13 10.49 -2.32 4.87
N SER A 14 10.27 -2.06 6.16
CA SER A 14 8.97 -2.27 6.81
C SER A 14 8.47 -1.04 7.59
N PRO A 15 8.17 0.07 6.88
CA PRO A 15 7.65 1.29 7.49
C PRO A 15 6.18 1.15 7.88
N VAL A 16 5.65 2.18 8.55
CA VAL A 16 4.23 2.28 8.84
C VAL A 16 3.50 2.95 7.69
N LEU A 17 2.39 2.36 7.26
CA LEU A 17 1.46 2.94 6.31
C LEU A 17 0.24 3.50 7.04
N ASP A 18 -0.05 4.76 6.74
CA ASP A 18 -1.33 5.39 7.04
C ASP A 18 -2.19 5.38 5.79
N CYS A 19 -3.27 4.61 5.83
CA CYS A 19 -4.26 4.55 4.77
C CYS A 19 -5.65 4.73 5.39
N HIS A 20 -6.33 5.83 5.07
CA HIS A 20 -7.57 6.23 5.73
C HIS A 20 -7.42 6.30 7.26
N THR A 21 -8.01 5.36 8.00
CA THR A 21 -7.95 5.25 9.47
C THR A 21 -7.02 4.13 9.92
N ALA A 22 -6.49 3.34 8.99
CA ALA A 22 -5.57 2.26 9.28
C ALA A 22 -4.15 2.80 9.45
N HIS A 23 -3.48 2.36 10.52
CA HIS A 23 -2.08 2.65 10.83
C HIS A 23 -1.35 1.31 11.07
N ILE A 24 -0.75 0.75 10.01
CA ILE A 24 -0.23 -0.62 10.00
C ILE A 24 1.15 -0.66 9.36
N ALA A 25 2.09 -1.40 9.95
CA ALA A 25 3.38 -1.65 9.33
C ALA A 25 3.24 -2.55 8.10
N CYS A 26 3.81 -2.15 6.97
CA CYS A 26 3.79 -2.93 5.74
C CYS A 26 5.20 -3.15 5.23
N LYS A 27 5.51 -4.39 4.84
CA LYS A 27 6.78 -4.77 4.25
C LYS A 27 6.78 -4.47 2.76
N PHE A 28 7.82 -3.81 2.30
CA PHE A 28 8.15 -3.61 0.89
C PHE A 28 8.72 -4.93 0.40
N GLN A 29 7.86 -5.85 -0.02
CA GLN A 29 8.30 -7.20 -0.35
C GLN A 29 9.20 -7.21 -1.58
N GLU A 30 8.81 -6.46 -2.61
CA GLU A 30 9.55 -6.38 -3.86
C GLU A 30 9.41 -4.99 -4.47
N LEU A 31 10.53 -4.45 -4.95
CA LEU A 31 10.55 -3.26 -5.79
C LEU A 31 10.41 -3.75 -7.24
N ILE A 32 9.22 -3.60 -7.82
CA ILE A 32 8.90 -4.17 -9.14
C ILE A 32 9.53 -3.31 -10.22
N GLU A 33 9.28 -2.00 -10.19
CA GLU A 33 9.76 -1.09 -11.24
C GLU A 33 10.09 0.28 -10.67
N LYS A 34 11.13 0.91 -11.20
CA LYS A 34 11.32 2.35 -11.07
C LYS A 34 10.65 3.06 -12.23
N ILE A 35 9.92 4.12 -11.95
CA ILE A 35 9.18 4.89 -12.96
C ILE A 35 9.55 6.37 -12.91
N ASP A 36 9.45 7.03 -14.05
CA ASP A 36 9.57 8.48 -14.10
C ASP A 36 8.33 9.13 -13.46
N ARG A 37 8.55 10.05 -12.52
CA ARG A 37 7.47 10.66 -11.73
C ARG A 37 6.51 11.50 -12.60
N ARG A 38 6.97 12.05 -13.73
CA ARG A 38 6.17 12.97 -14.56
C ARG A 38 5.40 12.23 -15.66
N SER A 39 6.09 11.35 -16.37
CA SER A 39 5.54 10.62 -17.51
C SER A 39 4.94 9.26 -17.14
N GLY A 40 5.27 8.72 -15.96
CA GLY A 40 4.84 7.38 -15.53
C GLY A 40 5.52 6.24 -16.29
N LYS A 41 6.50 6.53 -17.16
CA LYS A 41 7.21 5.51 -17.95
C LYS A 41 8.16 4.71 -17.07
N LYS A 42 8.23 3.40 -17.32
CA LYS A 42 9.22 2.51 -16.72
C LYS A 42 10.63 2.97 -17.08
N MET A 43 11.48 3.09 -16.07
CA MET A 43 12.90 3.44 -16.21
C MET A 43 13.80 2.24 -15.95
N GLU A 44 13.47 1.44 -14.93
CA GLU A 44 14.28 0.30 -14.50
C GLU A 44 13.37 -0.82 -14.01
N ASP A 45 13.73 -2.05 -14.33
CA ASP A 45 13.06 -3.25 -13.85
C ASP A 45 13.77 -3.80 -12.62
N ASN A 46 13.00 -4.24 -11.62
CA ASN A 46 13.49 -4.78 -10.35
C ASN A 46 14.66 -3.97 -9.73
N PRO A 47 14.49 -2.66 -9.48
CA PRO A 47 15.58 -1.85 -8.96
C PRO A 47 16.02 -2.35 -7.58
N LYS A 48 17.34 -2.40 -7.34
CA LYS A 48 17.89 -2.83 -6.04
C LYS A 48 17.55 -1.89 -4.89
N MET A 49 17.27 -0.63 -5.20
CA MET A 49 17.01 0.44 -4.23
C MET A 49 16.21 1.57 -4.85
N VAL A 50 15.49 2.33 -4.02
CA VAL A 50 14.85 3.60 -4.38
C VAL A 50 15.23 4.68 -3.38
N LYS A 51 15.45 5.91 -3.86
CA LYS A 51 15.87 7.03 -3.02
C LYS A 51 14.92 8.22 -3.17
N SER A 52 15.13 9.23 -2.34
CA SER A 52 14.40 10.51 -2.37
C SER A 52 14.27 11.08 -3.78
N GLY A 53 13.04 11.41 -4.18
CA GLY A 53 12.70 11.88 -5.53
C GLY A 53 12.26 10.80 -6.51
N ASP A 54 12.58 9.53 -6.25
CA ASP A 54 12.20 8.43 -7.12
C ASP A 54 10.70 8.09 -7.01
N ALA A 55 10.13 7.62 -8.12
CA ALA A 55 8.84 6.95 -8.14
C ALA A 55 9.06 5.48 -8.51
N ALA A 56 8.29 4.60 -7.89
CA ALA A 56 8.41 3.16 -8.09
C ALA A 56 7.07 2.46 -7.89
N ILE A 57 6.94 1.29 -8.51
CA ILE A 57 5.88 0.31 -8.30
C ILE A 57 6.44 -0.76 -7.38
N ILE A 58 5.72 -1.03 -6.28
CA ILE A 58 6.21 -1.82 -5.16
C ILE A 58 5.11 -2.79 -4.76
N ASN A 59 5.47 -4.04 -4.53
CA ASN A 59 4.58 -5.00 -3.87
C ASN A 59 4.68 -4.82 -2.34
N LEU A 60 3.55 -4.58 -1.70
CA LEU A 60 3.46 -4.28 -0.28
C LEU A 60 2.66 -5.38 0.42
N VAL A 61 3.22 -5.92 1.51
CA VAL A 61 2.53 -6.89 2.36
C VAL A 61 2.29 -6.30 3.74
N PRO A 62 1.02 -6.14 4.17
CA PRO A 62 0.71 -5.65 5.50
C PRO A 62 1.07 -6.70 6.56
N SER A 63 1.60 -6.25 7.71
CA SER A 63 1.97 -7.13 8.83
C SER A 63 0.77 -7.62 9.65
N LYS A 64 -0.39 -7.00 9.47
CA LYS A 64 -1.67 -7.31 10.11
C LYS A 64 -2.78 -7.22 9.06
N PRO A 65 -3.95 -7.88 9.27
CA PRO A 65 -5.09 -7.73 8.39
C PRO A 65 -5.43 -6.25 8.16
N MET A 66 -5.52 -5.85 6.89
CA MET A 66 -5.71 -4.48 6.46
C MET A 66 -6.70 -4.48 5.30
N CYS A 67 -7.68 -3.56 5.34
CA CYS A 67 -8.62 -3.36 4.25
C CYS A 67 -8.17 -2.13 3.44
N VAL A 68 -7.94 -2.34 2.15
CA VAL A 68 -7.53 -1.31 1.19
C VAL A 68 -8.17 -1.61 -0.17
N GLU A 69 -8.25 -0.58 -1.01
CA GLU A 69 -8.84 -0.71 -2.34
C GLU A 69 -7.98 -0.03 -3.40
N ALA A 70 -8.14 -0.45 -4.65
CA ALA A 70 -7.51 0.23 -5.77
C ALA A 70 -8.00 1.69 -5.84
N PHE A 71 -7.08 2.63 -6.08
CA PHE A 71 -7.39 4.06 -6.10
C PHE A 71 -8.43 4.43 -7.17
N SER A 72 -8.45 3.71 -8.29
CA SER A 72 -9.45 3.88 -9.35
C SER A 72 -10.86 3.44 -8.96
N GLU A 73 -10.99 2.49 -8.04
CA GLU A 73 -12.28 1.95 -7.59
C GLU A 73 -12.82 2.73 -6.40
N TYR A 74 -11.98 2.92 -5.37
CA TYR A 74 -12.36 3.64 -4.16
C TYR A 74 -11.24 4.59 -3.71
N PRO A 75 -11.18 5.81 -4.26
CA PRO A 75 -10.12 6.79 -3.99
C PRO A 75 -9.80 7.03 -2.50
N PRO A 76 -10.77 7.07 -1.57
CA PRO A 76 -10.50 7.27 -0.15
C PRO A 76 -9.69 6.15 0.54
N LEU A 77 -9.75 4.91 0.03
CA LEU A 77 -9.00 3.75 0.57
C LEU A 77 -7.78 3.38 -0.28
N GLY A 78 -7.56 4.09 -1.40
CA GLY A 78 -6.43 3.83 -2.30
C GLY A 78 -5.26 4.79 -2.16
N ARG A 79 -5.33 5.79 -1.26
CA ARG A 79 -4.20 6.71 -0.97
C ARG A 79 -3.58 6.36 0.36
N PHE A 80 -2.26 6.37 0.42
CA PHE A 80 -1.54 6.12 1.67
C PHE A 80 -0.30 6.99 1.80
N ALA A 81 0.05 7.28 3.04
CA ALA A 81 1.32 7.88 3.42
C ALA A 81 2.20 6.81 4.07
N VAL A 82 3.48 6.82 3.74
CA VAL A 82 4.49 5.96 4.35
C VAL A 82 5.24 6.81 5.35
N ARG A 83 5.24 6.38 6.62
CA ARG A 83 5.95 7.05 7.70
C ARG A 83 7.02 6.16 8.30
N ASP A 84 8.15 6.79 8.58
CA ASP A 84 9.24 6.22 9.36
C ASP A 84 9.90 7.35 10.15
N MET A 85 10.50 7.06 11.31
CA MET A 85 11.19 8.04 12.16
C MET A 85 10.37 9.34 12.43
N LYS A 86 9.05 9.21 12.60
CA LYS A 86 8.10 10.34 12.79
C LYS A 86 8.00 11.32 11.61
N GLN A 87 8.48 10.95 10.43
CA GLN A 87 8.40 11.75 9.21
C GLN A 87 7.70 10.98 8.09
N THR A 88 7.06 11.71 7.17
CA THR A 88 6.51 11.11 5.95
C THR A 88 7.62 10.94 4.93
N VAL A 89 7.99 9.69 4.66
CA VAL A 89 9.13 9.35 3.79
C VAL A 89 8.71 9.03 2.37
N ALA A 90 7.45 8.63 2.16
CA ALA A 90 6.88 8.42 0.83
C ALA A 90 5.36 8.61 0.86
N VAL A 91 4.79 8.82 -0.33
CA VAL A 91 3.33 8.79 -0.56
C VAL A 91 3.04 7.90 -1.76
N GLY A 92 1.91 7.21 -1.71
CA GLY A 92 1.56 6.23 -2.72
C GLY A 92 0.06 6.19 -3.01
N VAL A 93 -0.24 5.61 -4.17
CA VAL A 93 -1.59 5.23 -4.57
C VAL A 93 -1.59 3.75 -4.90
N ILE A 94 -2.64 3.05 -4.50
CA ILE A 94 -2.81 1.61 -4.72
C ILE A 94 -3.32 1.41 -6.15
N LYS A 95 -2.62 0.59 -6.92
CA LYS A 95 -3.03 0.23 -8.28
C LYS A 95 -3.91 -1.01 -8.31
N GLU A 96 -3.55 -2.01 -7.51
CA GLU A 96 -4.19 -3.32 -7.46
C GLU A 96 -4.09 -3.86 -6.04
N VAL A 97 -5.05 -4.71 -5.64
CA VAL A 97 -5.11 -5.36 -4.34
C VAL A 97 -5.44 -6.82 -4.56
N ASP A 98 -4.60 -7.72 -4.05
CA ASP A 98 -4.96 -9.14 -3.91
C ASP A 98 -5.85 -9.31 -2.68
N LYS A 99 -7.15 -9.55 -2.91
CA LYS A 99 -8.17 -9.59 -1.86
C LYS A 99 -8.23 -10.98 -1.24
N SER A 100 -7.82 -11.11 0.01
CA SER A 100 -8.05 -12.33 0.78
C SER A 100 -9.53 -12.50 1.12
N VAL A 101 -10.12 -13.63 0.72
CA VAL A 101 -11.51 -13.96 1.03
C VAL A 101 -11.57 -14.67 2.39
N GLU A 102 -11.58 -13.91 3.48
CA GLU A 102 -11.88 -14.46 4.80
C GLU A 102 -13.39 -14.33 5.08
N ALA A 103 -14.07 -15.47 5.26
CA ALA A 103 -15.48 -15.49 5.61
C ALA A 103 -15.66 -14.99 7.05
N GLY A 104 -16.12 -13.75 7.21
CA GLY A 104 -16.47 -13.19 8.50
C GLY A 104 -17.61 -13.97 9.18
N LYS A 105 -17.58 -14.08 10.52
CA LYS A 105 -18.69 -14.69 11.27
C LYS A 105 -19.94 -13.80 11.16
N ALA A 106 -20.97 -14.31 10.51
CA ALA A 106 -22.25 -13.63 10.40
C ALA A 106 -22.95 -13.54 11.78
N THR A 107 -23.47 -12.36 12.11
CA THR A 107 -24.30 -12.18 13.31
C THR A 107 -25.65 -12.88 13.12
N LYS A 108 -26.30 -13.29 14.22
CA LYS A 108 -27.65 -13.88 14.18
C LYS A 108 -28.67 -12.96 13.47
N ALA A 109 -28.51 -11.65 13.60
CA ALA A 109 -29.35 -10.67 12.91
C ALA A 109 -29.14 -10.69 11.39
N ALA A 110 -27.89 -10.74 10.92
CA ALA A 110 -27.56 -10.84 9.50
C ALA A 110 -28.11 -12.14 8.87
N GLN A 111 -28.00 -13.27 9.58
CA GLN A 111 -28.57 -14.55 9.15
C GLN A 111 -30.11 -14.50 9.05
N LYS A 112 -30.76 -13.78 9.96
CA LYS A 112 -32.23 -13.62 9.95
C LYS A 112 -32.69 -12.74 8.79
N ALA A 113 -31.97 -11.68 8.46
CA ALA A 113 -32.27 -10.81 7.33
C ALA A 113 -32.10 -11.53 5.97
N GLN A 114 -31.08 -12.38 5.83
CA GLN A 114 -30.85 -13.15 4.60
C GLN A 114 -31.90 -14.23 4.32
N LYS A 115 -32.61 -14.71 5.34
CA LYS A 115 -33.67 -15.74 5.19
C LYS A 115 -35.07 -15.17 5.03
N GLY A 116 -35.22 -13.85 5.11
CA GLY A 116 -36.52 -13.15 5.05
C GLY A 116 -36.81 -12.45 3.73
N GLY A 117 -36.01 -12.67 2.69
CA GLY A 117 -36.21 -12.17 1.33
C GLY A 117 -36.68 -13.25 0.38
#